data_AF-A0A1A2KRN3-F1
#
_entry.id   AF-A0A1A2KRN3-F1
#
_cell.length_a   1.000
_cell.length_b   1.000
_cell.length_c   1.000
_cell.angle_alpha   90.00
_cell.angle_beta   90.00
_cell.angle_gamma   90.00
#
_symmetry.space_group_name_H-M   'P 1'
#
loop_
_entity.id
_entity.type
_entity.pdbx_description
1 polymer ?
#
loop_
_entity_poly.entity_id
_entity_poly.type
_entity_poly.pdbx_seq_one_letter_code
_entity_poly.pdbx_strand_id
1 'polypeptide(L)' 'MAVTQIDLDDDALVEVMRIAGVRTKKDAVNLAMRDYVDRFRRIESLARSREQSSGWDYEGWVSARTDEKSVGT' A
#
# COMPACT_ATOMS: atom_id res chain seq x y z
N MET A 1 20.26 14.39 -3.17
CA MET A 1 19.61 14.91 -1.94
C MET A 1 19.18 16.34 -2.23
N ALA A 2 17.91 16.67 -2.00
CA ALA A 2 17.43 18.05 -2.02
C ALA A 2 17.40 18.58 -0.58
N VAL A 3 17.70 19.87 -0.41
CA VAL A 3 17.60 20.56 0.88
C VAL A 3 16.34 21.42 0.85
N THR A 4 15.49 21.25 1.86
CA THR A 4 14.22 21.97 1.97
C THR A 4 14.08 22.43 3.42
N GLN A 5 13.69 23.69 3.61
CA GLN A 5 13.35 24.22 4.92
C GLN A 5 11.84 24.10 5.12
N ILE A 6 11.44 23.36 6.14
CA ILE A 6 10.05 23.16 6.56
C ILE A 6 9.99 23.28 8.07
N ASP A 7 8.90 23.82 8.58
CA ASP A 7 8.59 23.78 10.00
C ASP A 7 8.00 22.39 10.35
N LEU A 8 8.42 21.83 11.46
CA LEU A 8 8.07 20.49 11.91
C LEU A 8 7.72 20.56 13.38
N ASP A 9 6.64 19.88 13.77
CA ASP A 9 6.33 19.64 15.17
C ASP A 9 7.49 18.85 15.83
N ASP A 10 8.15 19.49 16.79
CA ASP A 10 9.35 18.95 17.42
C ASP A 10 9.02 17.75 18.33
N ASP A 11 7.82 17.69 18.92
CA ASP A 11 7.39 16.55 19.74
C ASP A 11 7.13 15.33 18.86
N ALA A 12 6.45 15.53 17.72
CA ALA A 12 6.24 14.48 16.73
C ALA A 12 7.58 13.96 16.17
N LEU A 13 8.53 14.85 15.91
CA LEU A 13 9.85 14.49 15.41
C LEU A 13 10.66 13.69 16.44
N VAL A 14 10.61 14.07 17.71
CA VAL A 14 11.24 13.32 18.81
C VAL A 14 10.64 11.91 18.92
N GLU A 15 9.32 11.79 18.80
CA GLU A 15 8.64 10.50 18.87
C GLU A 15 9.02 9.59 17.70
N VAL A 16 9.09 10.13 16.47
CA VAL A 16 9.58 9.39 15.30
C VAL A 16 11.02 8.95 15.51
N MET A 17 11.89 9.84 16.01
CA MET A 17 13.29 9.51 16.31
C MET A 17 13.40 8.37 17.33
N ARG A 18 12.55 8.38 18.37
CA ARG A 18 12.49 7.34 19.39
C ARG A 18 12.03 6.00 18.82
N ILE A 19 10.97 5.99 18.02
CA ILE A 19 10.42 4.77 17.40
C ILE A 19 11.39 4.20 16.38
N ALA A 20 12.00 5.06 15.55
CA ALA A 20 12.93 4.65 14.50
C ALA A 20 14.35 4.36 15.01
N GLY A 21 14.66 4.72 16.26
CA GLY A 21 15.99 4.51 16.85
C GLY A 21 17.10 5.34 16.22
N VAL A 22 16.76 6.49 15.61
CA VAL A 22 17.72 7.35 14.90
C VAL A 22 18.11 8.56 15.71
N ARG A 23 19.34 9.04 15.47
CA ARG A 23 19.95 10.13 16.24
C ARG A 23 19.86 11.49 15.55
N THR A 24 19.45 11.53 14.28
CA THR A 24 19.37 12.78 13.52
C THR A 24 17.94 13.06 13.05
N LYS A 25 17.55 14.34 13.10
CA LYS A 25 16.25 14.82 12.60
C LYS A 25 16.04 14.46 11.12
N LYS A 26 17.10 14.58 10.31
CA LYS A 26 17.08 14.24 8.88
C LYS A 26 16.81 12.75 8.64
N ASP A 27 17.44 11.86 9.41
CA ASP A 27 17.23 10.43 9.22
C ASP A 27 15.80 10.02 9.61
N ALA A 28 15.26 10.62 10.68
CA ALA A 28 13.87 10.43 11.08
C ALA A 28 12.88 10.85 9.98
N VAL A 29 13.06 12.05 9.43
CA VAL A 29 12.18 12.55 8.35
C VAL A 29 12.28 11.66 7.11
N ASN A 30 13.49 11.30 6.69
CA ASN A 30 13.67 10.44 5.51
C ASN A 30 13.06 9.04 5.70
N LEU A 31 13.18 8.46 6.90
CA LEU A 31 12.56 7.17 7.22
C LEU A 31 11.04 7.29 7.23
N ALA A 32 10.49 8.31 7.89
CA ALA A 32 9.06 8.55 7.95
C ALA A 32 8.43 8.73 6.56
N MET A 33 9.09 9.47 5.67
CA MET A 33 8.62 9.65 4.29
C MET A 33 8.61 8.34 3.49
N ARG A 34 9.66 7.52 3.61
CA ARG A 34 9.72 6.22 2.93
C ARG A 34 8.61 5.30 3.43
N ASP A 35 8.47 5.20 4.74
CA ASP A 35 7.45 4.38 5.38
C ASP A 35 6.03 4.85 5.04
N TYR A 36 5.80 6.16 4.93
CA TYR A 36 4.53 6.71 4.46
C TYR A 36 4.20 6.24 3.03
N VAL A 37 5.15 6.34 2.11
CA VAL A 37 4.97 5.89 0.72
C VAL A 37 4.71 4.39 0.66
N ASP A 38 5.44 3.59 1.44
CA ASP A 38 5.29 2.14 1.46
C ASP A 38 3.93 1.72 2.05
N ARG A 39 3.48 2.38 3.12
CA ARG A 39 2.13 2.21 3.68
C ARG A 39 1.05 2.56 2.66
N PHE A 40 1.22 3.66 1.92
CA PHE A 40 0.25 4.10 0.92
C PHE A 40 0.16 3.15 -0.27
N ARG A 41 1.31 2.69 -0.78
CA ARG A 41 1.36 1.67 -1.86
C ARG A 41 0.68 0.36 -1.48
N ARG A 42 0.81 -0.06 -0.21
CA ARG A 42 0.11 -1.25 0.29
C ARG A 42 -1.40 -1.06 0.25
N ILE A 43 -1.90 0.13 0.61
CA ILE A 43 -3.33 0.47 0.55
C ILE A 43 -3.82 0.53 -0.90
N GLU A 44 -3.07 1.14 -1.82
CA GLU A 44 -3.43 1.18 -3.23
C GLU A 44 -3.48 -0.20 -3.88
N SER A 45 -2.56 -1.10 -3.53
CA SER A 45 -2.59 -2.48 -4.01
C SER A 45 -3.88 -3.19 -3.59
N LEU A 46 -4.32 -2.98 -2.34
CA LEU A 46 -5.58 -3.54 -1.83
C LEU A 46 -6.80 -2.91 -2.52
N ALA A 47 -6.79 -1.60 -2.77
CA ALA A 47 -7.85 -0.92 -3.50
C ALA A 47 -7.95 -1.41 -4.94
N ARG A 48 -6.82 -1.56 -5.64
CA ARG A 48 -6.76 -2.07 -7.01
C ARG A 48 -7.18 -3.54 -7.12
N SER A 49 -6.87 -4.37 -6.12
CA SER A 49 -7.37 -5.75 -6.06
C SER A 49 -8.89 -5.79 -5.86
N ARG A 50 -9.46 -4.91 -5.03
CA ARG A 50 -10.91 -4.81 -4.84
C ARG A 50 -11.63 -4.35 -6.11
N GLU A 51 -11.08 -3.37 -6.82
CA GLU A 51 -11.64 -2.88 -8.08
C GLU A 51 -11.56 -3.93 -9.21
N GLN A 52 -10.48 -4.70 -9.30
CA GLN A 52 -10.42 -5.83 -10.24
C GLN A 52 -11.39 -6.97 -9.88
N SER A 53 -11.70 -7.15 -8.60
CA SER A 53 -12.65 -8.19 -8.15
C SER A 53 -14.11 -7.78 -8.28
N SER A 54 -14.44 -6.48 -8.36
CA SER A 54 -15.83 -6.01 -8.39
C SER A 54 -16.56 -6.36 -9.70
N GLY A 55 -15.82 -6.71 -10.75
CA GLY A 55 -16.35 -7.19 -12.02
C GLY A 55 -16.26 -8.71 -12.21
N TRP A 56 -15.93 -9.49 -11.17
CA TRP A 56 -15.83 -10.94 -11.32
C TRP A 56 -17.21 -11.59 -11.47
N ASP A 57 -17.53 -12.03 -12.67
CA ASP A 57 -18.75 -12.79 -12.97
C ASP A 57 -18.56 -14.27 -12.63
N TYR A 58 -18.88 -14.62 -11.39
CA TYR A 58 -18.83 -15.99 -10.91
C TYR A 58 -19.78 -16.91 -11.69
N GLU A 59 -20.99 -16.44 -12.00
CA GLU A 59 -22.01 -17.22 -12.69
C GLU A 59 -21.59 -17.53 -14.13
N GLY A 60 -21.06 -16.55 -14.87
CA GLY A 60 -20.51 -16.76 -16.21
C GLY A 60 -19.33 -17.74 -16.23
N TRP A 61 -18.46 -17.71 -15.22
CA TRP A 61 -17.35 -18.65 -15.06
C TRP A 61 -17.81 -20.08 -14.70
N VAL A 62 -18.88 -20.22 -13.92
CA VAL A 62 -19.49 -21.53 -13.64
C VAL A 62 -20.15 -22.09 -14.89
N SER A 63 -20.90 -21.28 -15.64
CA SER A 63 -21.57 -21.70 -16.88
C SER A 63 -20.57 -22.23 -17.91
N ALA A 64 -19.51 -21.48 -18.20
CA ALA A 64 -18.49 -21.89 -19.19
C ALA A 64 -17.85 -23.25 -18.84
N ARG A 65 -17.63 -23.53 -17.56
CA ARG A 65 -17.02 -24.79 -17.12
C ARG A 65 -18.02 -25.95 -17.06
N THR A 66 -19.29 -25.65 -16.90
CA THR A 66 -20.37 -26.66 -16.95
C THR A 66 -20.60 -27.08 -18.41
N ASP A 67 -20.53 -26.12 -19.33
CA ASP A 67 -20.57 -26.36 -20.78
C ASP A 67 -19.35 -27.18 -21.24
N GLU A 68 -18.13 -26.84 -20.80
CA GLU A 68 -16.93 -27.63 -21.08
C GLU A 68 -17.02 -29.09 -20.59
N LYS A 69 -17.66 -29.35 -19.44
CA LYS A 69 -17.88 -30.72 -18.95
C LYS A 69 -18.96 -31.48 -19.72
N SER A 70 -19.91 -30.78 -20.33
CA SER A 70 -20.97 -31.40 -21.14
C SER A 70 -20.51 -31.80 -22.55
N VAL A 71 -19.45 -31.16 -23.07
CA VAL A 71 -18.87 -31.43 -24.39
C VAL A 71 -17.92 -32.65 -24.38
N GLY A 72 -17.53 -33.14 -23.20
CA GLY A 72 -16.61 -34.27 -23.02
C GLY A 72 -17.24 -35.64 -22.74
N THR A 73 -18.56 -35.82 -22.92
CA THR A 73 -19.26 -37.13 -22.81
C THR A 73 -19.84 -37.53 -24.16
#